data_AF-A0A957S2R3-F1
#
_entry.id   AF-A0A957S2R3-F1
#
_cell.length_a   1.000
_cell.length_b   1.000
_cell.length_c   1.000
_cell.angle_alpha   90.00
_cell.angle_beta   90.00
_cell.angle_gamma   90.00
#
_symmetry.space_group_name_H-M   'P 1'
#
loop_
_entity.id
_entity.type
_entity.pdbx_description
1 polymer ?
#
loop_
_entity_poly.entity_id
_entity_poly.type
_entity_poly.pdbx_seq_one_letter_code
_entity_poly.pdbx_strand_id
1 'polypeptide(L)'
;MLIANGSTPVLVFLMVDETDRSTAEAGLTPTVYLSANGATFAASTNAASAVAGRDGWYKVVLTALETGEDGELIVEATGTGAATWREKHQVYTSLTAVLASGETVDLATGEHESIADTTLRRSTANIEASSDGDALSVTSLYGLIQKFMEAAISGTTVTINKADGSTELGSQTVTTNAGGQVTSVTVN
;
A
#
# COMPACT_ATOMS: atom_id res chain seq x y z
N MET A 1 -10.38 -0.03 13.72
CA MET A 1 -10.48 -0.71 12.40
C MET A 1 -10.06 0.26 11.30
N LEU A 2 -9.39 -0.24 10.26
CA LEU A 2 -9.14 0.48 9.01
C LEU A 2 -10.32 0.29 8.06
N ILE A 3 -10.82 1.37 7.48
CA ILE A 3 -11.98 1.40 6.60
C ILE A 3 -11.53 1.97 5.25
N ALA A 4 -11.85 1.28 4.16
CA ALA A 4 -11.63 1.83 2.83
C ALA A 4 -12.62 2.97 2.56
N ASN A 5 -12.14 4.07 1.99
CA ASN A 5 -12.98 5.21 1.60
C ASN A 5 -14.09 4.73 0.64
N GLY A 6 -15.31 5.22 0.87
CA GLY A 6 -16.47 4.87 0.04
C GLY A 6 -16.96 3.43 0.18
N SER A 7 -16.44 2.65 1.13
CA SER A 7 -16.91 1.29 1.39
C SER A 7 -18.17 1.26 2.26
N THR A 8 -18.76 0.08 2.46
CA THR A 8 -19.97 -0.10 3.30
C THR A 8 -19.70 -1.08 4.44
N PRO A 9 -18.83 -0.72 5.40
CA PRO A 9 -18.46 -1.63 6.49
C PRO A 9 -19.62 -1.85 7.45
N VAL A 10 -19.56 -2.97 8.18
CA VAL A 10 -20.46 -3.25 9.31
C VAL A 10 -19.73 -2.93 10.60
N LEU A 11 -20.24 -1.97 11.35
CA LEU A 11 -19.77 -1.70 12.71
C LEU A 11 -20.56 -2.56 13.70
N VAL A 12 -19.86 -3.14 14.66
CA VAL A 12 -20.44 -3.98 15.71
C VAL A 12 -20.03 -3.39 17.06
N PHE A 13 -21.00 -3.21 17.95
CA PHE A 13 -20.78 -2.58 19.25
C PHE A 13 -21.64 -3.25 20.33
N LEU A 14 -21.21 -3.11 21.59
CA LEU A 14 -21.87 -3.66 22.77
C LEU A 14 -22.50 -2.53 23.57
N MET A 15 -23.81 -2.61 23.80
CA MET A 15 -24.54 -1.77 24.73
C MET A 15 -24.66 -2.49 26.07
N VAL A 16 -24.25 -1.81 27.13
CA VAL A 16 -24.33 -2.30 28.52
C VAL A 16 -25.18 -1.35 29.34
N ASP A 17 -25.80 -1.85 30.40
CA ASP A 17 -26.62 -1.09 31.34
C ASP A 17 -25.85 0.12 31.89
N GLU A 18 -26.51 1.27 32.00
CA GLU A 18 -25.86 2.52 32.42
C GLU A 18 -25.50 2.57 33.92
N THR A 19 -26.18 1.77 34.74
CA THR A 19 -26.00 1.69 36.19
C THR A 19 -24.75 0.90 36.54
N ASP A 20 -24.54 -0.25 35.90
CA ASP A 20 -23.43 -1.15 36.23
C ASP A 20 -22.32 -1.22 35.18
N ARG A 21 -22.58 -0.68 33.97
CA ARG A 21 -21.65 -0.64 32.83
C ARG A 21 -21.07 -2.01 32.44
N SER A 22 -21.77 -3.09 32.75
CA SER A 22 -21.28 -4.46 32.62
C SER A 22 -22.35 -5.43 32.11
N THR A 23 -23.59 -5.31 32.58
CA THR A 23 -24.71 -6.15 32.15
C THR A 23 -25.12 -5.76 30.74
N ALA A 24 -25.32 -6.74 29.86
CA ALA A 24 -25.75 -6.49 28.49
C ALA A 24 -27.18 -5.94 28.45
N GLU A 25 -27.38 -4.81 27.78
CA GLU A 25 -28.71 -4.18 27.66
C GLU A 25 -29.40 -4.63 26.37
N ALA A 26 -30.47 -5.44 26.51
CA ALA A 26 -31.16 -6.11 25.41
C ALA A 26 -32.39 -5.34 24.92
N GLY A 27 -32.85 -5.63 23.71
CA GLY A 27 -34.12 -5.10 23.18
C GLY A 27 -34.11 -3.60 22.85
N LEU A 28 -32.94 -2.99 22.74
CA LEU A 28 -32.79 -1.57 22.41
C LEU A 28 -32.99 -1.31 20.91
N THR A 29 -33.24 -0.04 20.59
CA THR A 29 -33.07 0.55 19.26
C THR A 29 -32.00 1.66 19.33
N PRO A 30 -30.70 1.31 19.39
CA PRO A 30 -29.65 2.32 19.57
C PRO A 30 -29.60 3.29 18.39
N THR A 31 -29.30 4.55 18.69
CA THR A 31 -28.93 5.54 17.67
C THR A 31 -27.41 5.63 17.61
N VAL A 32 -26.86 5.47 16.40
CA VAL A 32 -25.43 5.63 16.14
C VAL A 32 -25.20 7.02 15.55
N TYR A 33 -24.22 7.74 16.09
CA TYR A 33 -23.75 9.03 15.63
C TYR A 33 -22.33 8.90 15.12
N LEU A 34 -22.03 9.62 14.04
CA LEU A 34 -20.76 9.58 13.33
C LEU A 34 -20.20 10.99 13.20
N SER A 35 -18.90 11.13 13.41
CA SER A 35 -18.13 12.32 13.05
C SER A 35 -17.00 11.88 12.12
N ALA A 36 -17.12 12.22 10.84
CA ALA A 36 -16.12 11.92 9.82
C ALA A 36 -15.15 13.11 9.68
N ASN A 37 -13.85 12.86 9.83
CA ASN A 37 -12.77 13.83 9.67
C ASN A 37 -13.02 15.16 10.41
N GLY A 38 -13.50 15.08 11.66
CA GLY A 38 -13.77 16.24 12.50
C GLY A 38 -15.08 16.99 12.18
N ALA A 39 -15.94 16.46 11.31
CA ALA A 39 -17.29 16.99 11.08
C ALA A 39 -18.15 16.94 12.35
N THR A 40 -19.24 17.71 12.38
CA THR A 40 -20.22 17.64 13.48
C THR A 40 -20.88 16.26 13.50
N PHE A 41 -21.13 15.73 14.70
CA PHE A 41 -21.82 14.45 14.84
C PHE A 41 -23.19 14.47 14.17
N ALA A 42 -23.44 13.49 13.31
CA ALA A 42 -24.72 13.24 12.66
C ALA A 42 -25.15 11.79 12.88
N ALA A 43 -26.45 11.54 12.96
CA ALA A 43 -26.95 10.17 13.06
C ALA A 43 -26.59 9.37 11.80
N SER A 44 -26.26 8.10 11.97
CA SER A 44 -26.08 7.19 10.86
C SER A 44 -27.36 7.06 10.05
N THR A 45 -27.22 6.94 8.74
CA THR A 45 -28.28 6.84 7.75
C THR A 45 -29.09 5.56 7.97
N ASN A 46 -28.38 4.46 8.23
CA ASN A 46 -29.00 3.18 8.52
C ASN A 46 -29.22 3.03 10.04
N ALA A 47 -30.34 2.42 10.41
CA ALA A 47 -30.63 2.10 11.79
C ALA A 47 -29.76 0.94 12.29
N ALA A 48 -29.39 0.97 13.57
CA ALA A 48 -28.76 -0.17 14.23
C ALA A 48 -29.76 -1.32 14.39
N SER A 49 -29.25 -2.54 14.36
CA SER A 49 -30.02 -3.78 14.57
C SER A 49 -29.30 -4.72 15.53
N ALA A 50 -30.05 -5.52 16.27
CA ALA A 50 -29.47 -6.51 17.18
C ALA A 50 -28.67 -7.57 16.40
N VAL A 51 -27.55 -8.01 16.97
CA VAL A 51 -26.81 -9.18 16.51
C VAL A 51 -27.51 -10.42 17.05
N ALA A 52 -27.98 -11.28 16.14
CA ALA A 52 -28.70 -12.49 16.52
C ALA A 52 -27.85 -13.41 17.42
N GLY A 53 -28.46 -13.94 18.47
CA GLY A 53 -27.84 -14.94 19.35
C GLY A 53 -26.97 -14.38 20.48
N ARG A 54 -26.89 -13.04 20.65
CA ARG A 54 -26.18 -12.46 21.81
C ARG A 54 -26.75 -11.12 22.27
N ASP A 55 -27.22 -11.08 23.51
CA ASP A 55 -27.80 -9.88 24.13
C ASP A 55 -26.78 -8.74 24.25
N GLY A 56 -27.24 -7.50 24.11
CA GLY A 56 -26.42 -6.29 24.15
C GLY A 56 -25.59 -6.01 22.91
N TRP A 57 -25.44 -6.96 21.99
CA TRP A 57 -24.67 -6.75 20.75
C TRP A 57 -25.55 -6.20 19.64
N TYR A 58 -25.12 -5.09 19.05
CA TYR A 58 -25.79 -4.43 17.94
C TYR A 58 -24.81 -4.19 16.80
N LYS A 59 -25.36 -3.97 15.61
CA LYS A 59 -24.60 -3.64 14.42
C LYS A 59 -25.30 -2.56 13.60
N VAL A 60 -24.50 -1.75 12.91
CA VAL A 60 -24.97 -0.81 11.90
C VAL A 60 -24.13 -0.99 10.63
N VAL A 61 -24.79 -1.00 9.48
CA VAL A 61 -24.09 -0.98 8.19
C VAL A 61 -23.92 0.48 7.79
N LEU A 62 -22.68 0.92 7.57
CA LEU A 62 -22.42 2.27 7.08
C LEU A 62 -22.61 2.35 5.57
N THR A 63 -22.93 3.56 5.12
CA THR A 63 -23.01 3.91 3.70
C THR A 63 -21.68 4.41 3.18
N ALA A 64 -21.49 4.35 1.87
CA ALA A 64 -20.31 4.89 1.20
C ALA A 64 -20.09 6.39 1.49
N LEU A 65 -21.16 7.16 1.69
CA LEU A 65 -21.07 8.59 1.99
C LEU A 65 -20.51 8.85 3.39
N GLU A 66 -20.89 8.04 4.37
CA GLU A 66 -20.44 8.17 5.76
C GLU A 66 -18.96 7.79 5.94
N THR A 67 -18.43 6.99 5.01
CA THR A 67 -17.00 6.67 4.91
C THR A 67 -16.35 7.34 3.71
N GLY A 68 -16.95 8.41 3.16
CA GLY A 68 -16.49 9.06 1.92
C GLY A 68 -15.36 10.05 2.14
N GLU A 69 -15.05 10.38 3.39
CA GLU A 69 -14.01 11.33 3.76
C GLU A 69 -12.86 10.62 4.45
N ASP A 70 -11.64 10.85 3.97
CA ASP A 70 -10.42 10.32 4.59
C ASP A 70 -10.15 11.01 5.94
N GLY A 71 -9.69 10.23 6.92
CA GLY A 71 -9.38 10.71 8.26
C GLY A 71 -10.00 9.88 9.38
N GLU A 72 -10.00 10.44 10.60
CA GLU A 72 -10.63 9.78 11.75
C GLU A 72 -12.14 9.71 11.57
N LEU A 73 -12.72 8.53 11.80
CA LEU A 73 -14.16 8.32 11.93
C LEU A 73 -14.47 8.01 13.39
N ILE A 74 -15.11 8.94 14.10
CA ILE A 74 -15.53 8.75 15.48
C ILE A 74 -16.97 8.23 15.48
N VAL A 75 -17.21 7.18 16.25
CA VAL A 75 -18.51 6.53 16.36
C VAL A 75 -18.98 6.63 17.80
N GLU A 76 -20.23 7.04 18.00
CA GLU A 76 -20.91 7.05 19.28
C GLU A 76 -22.25 6.32 19.16
N ALA A 77 -22.52 5.34 20.03
CA ALA A 77 -23.81 4.66 20.08
C ALA A 77 -24.50 4.93 21.42
N THR A 78 -25.78 5.31 21.35
CA THR A 78 -26.61 5.64 22.51
C THR A 78 -27.92 4.86 22.49
N GLY A 79 -28.45 4.54 23.66
CA GLY A 79 -29.75 3.89 23.85
C GLY A 79 -30.24 4.13 25.28
N THR A 80 -31.54 4.29 25.46
CA THR A 80 -32.13 4.50 26.79
C THR A 80 -31.81 3.31 27.71
N GLY A 81 -31.40 3.58 28.95
CA GLY A 81 -30.99 2.55 29.91
C GLY A 81 -29.58 1.99 29.69
N ALA A 82 -28.93 2.34 28.58
CA ALA A 82 -27.59 1.87 28.26
C ALA A 82 -26.53 2.98 28.36
N ALA A 83 -25.36 2.59 28.84
CA ALA A 83 -24.17 3.40 28.76
C ALA A 83 -23.81 3.73 27.30
N THR A 84 -23.42 4.98 27.06
CA THR A 84 -22.89 5.39 25.76
C THR A 84 -21.60 4.63 25.41
N TRP A 85 -21.57 4.03 24.22
CA TRP A 85 -20.39 3.38 23.65
C TRP A 85 -19.70 4.32 22.65
N ARG A 86 -18.36 4.31 22.60
CA ARG A 86 -17.57 5.13 21.69
C ARG A 86 -16.35 4.39 21.18
N GLU A 87 -16.04 4.52 19.89
CA GLU A 87 -14.80 4.03 19.30
C GLU A 87 -14.33 4.96 18.18
N LYS A 88 -13.03 4.91 17.88
CA LYS A 88 -12.44 5.59 16.74
C LYS A 88 -12.00 4.58 15.69
N HIS A 89 -12.25 4.91 14.45
CA HIS A 89 -11.79 4.20 13.27
C HIS A 89 -11.10 5.18 12.34
N GLN A 90 -10.56 4.66 11.24
CA GLN A 90 -9.79 5.44 10.32
C GLN A 90 -10.15 5.07 8.88
N VAL A 91 -10.44 6.09 8.07
CA VAL A 91 -10.88 5.96 6.67
C VAL A 91 -9.75 6.39 5.74
N TYR A 92 -9.49 5.59 4.70
CA TYR A 92 -8.40 5.82 3.74
C TYR A 92 -8.78 5.51 2.28
N THR A 93 -8.37 6.37 1.34
CA THR A 93 -8.54 6.19 -0.12
C THR A 93 -7.49 5.31 -0.78
N SER A 94 -6.28 5.22 -0.21
CA SER A 94 -5.15 4.57 -0.88
C SER A 94 -4.23 3.83 0.08
N LEU A 95 -3.50 2.85 -0.47
CA LEU A 95 -2.44 2.15 0.22
C LEU A 95 -1.37 3.13 0.75
N THR A 96 -1.10 4.22 0.02
CA THR A 96 -0.20 5.29 0.46
C THR A 96 -0.68 5.94 1.76
N ALA A 97 -1.99 6.16 1.90
CA ALA A 97 -2.56 6.71 3.14
C ALA A 97 -2.53 5.69 4.30
N VAL A 98 -2.68 4.40 4.01
CA VAL A 98 -2.50 3.30 4.98
C VAL A 98 -1.05 3.22 5.46
N LEU A 99 -0.07 3.27 4.54
CA LEU A 99 1.36 3.27 4.89
C LEU A 99 1.75 4.49 5.74
N ALA A 100 1.18 5.67 5.44
CA ALA A 100 1.43 6.90 6.20
C ALA A 100 0.88 6.84 7.64
N SER A 101 -0.07 5.94 7.93
CA SER A 101 -0.61 5.76 9.28
C SER A 101 0.28 4.94 10.21
N GLY A 102 1.38 4.40 9.70
CA GLY A 102 2.27 3.51 10.45
C GLY A 102 1.71 2.10 10.65
N GLU A 103 0.64 1.72 9.94
CA GLU A 103 0.13 0.35 9.97
C GLU A 103 1.07 -0.59 9.19
N THR A 104 1.25 -1.80 9.70
CA THR A 104 1.94 -2.86 8.97
C THR A 104 1.07 -3.37 7.81
N VAL A 105 1.60 -3.30 6.59
CA VAL A 105 1.00 -3.94 5.41
C VAL A 105 1.80 -5.21 5.12
N ASP A 106 1.23 -6.35 5.49
CA ASP A 106 1.81 -7.65 5.15
C ASP A 106 1.46 -8.00 3.69
N LEU A 107 2.46 -8.47 2.95
CA LEU A 107 2.25 -9.08 1.65
C LEU A 107 2.09 -10.59 1.83
N ALA A 108 1.13 -11.18 1.13
CA ALA A 108 0.93 -12.63 1.16
C ALA A 108 2.09 -13.34 0.44
N THR A 109 2.30 -14.63 0.75
CA THR A 109 3.39 -15.44 0.14
C THR A 109 3.38 -15.39 -1.40
N GLY A 110 2.21 -15.50 -2.03
CA GLY A 110 2.11 -15.42 -3.50
C GLY A 110 2.45 -14.04 -4.07
N GLU A 111 2.24 -12.97 -3.30
CA GLU A 111 2.62 -11.61 -3.70
C GLU A 111 4.14 -11.42 -3.61
N HIS A 112 4.79 -11.99 -2.59
CA HIS A 112 6.25 -12.03 -2.50
C HIS A 112 6.88 -12.75 -3.69
N GLU A 113 6.34 -13.92 -4.03
CA GLU A 113 6.80 -14.70 -5.18
C GLU A 113 6.62 -13.91 -6.48
N SER A 114 5.47 -13.27 -6.67
CA SER A 114 5.20 -12.46 -7.86
C SER A 114 6.16 -11.26 -8.00
N ILE A 115 6.48 -10.57 -6.89
CA ILE A 115 7.45 -9.46 -6.90
C ILE A 115 8.85 -9.97 -7.25
N ALA A 116 9.28 -11.07 -6.63
CA ALA A 116 10.59 -11.68 -6.89
C ALA A 116 10.71 -12.12 -8.36
N ASP A 117 9.70 -12.81 -8.86
CA ASP A 117 9.61 -13.27 -10.24
C ASP A 117 9.63 -12.11 -11.25
N THR A 118 8.86 -11.06 -10.97
CA THR A 118 8.78 -9.87 -11.83
C THR A 118 10.11 -9.14 -11.86
N THR A 119 10.79 -9.04 -10.72
CA THR A 119 12.12 -8.42 -10.62
C THR A 119 13.16 -9.19 -11.45
N LEU A 120 13.14 -10.53 -11.39
CA LEU A 120 14.08 -11.36 -12.13
C LEU A 120 13.81 -11.36 -13.65
N ARG A 121 12.54 -11.26 -14.06
CA ARG A 121 12.13 -11.30 -15.48
C ARG A 121 11.97 -9.93 -16.13
N ARG A 122 12.31 -8.83 -15.43
CA ARG A 122 12.16 -7.47 -15.97
C ARG A 122 13.05 -7.32 -17.21
N SER A 123 12.45 -7.00 -18.35
CA SER A 123 13.19 -6.85 -19.62
C SER A 123 14.01 -5.56 -19.64
N THR A 124 15.06 -5.52 -20.46
CA THR A 124 15.90 -4.33 -20.66
C THR A 124 15.07 -3.13 -21.15
N ALA A 125 14.08 -3.36 -22.01
CA ALA A 125 13.15 -2.31 -22.44
C ALA A 125 12.33 -1.71 -21.27
N ASN A 126 11.90 -2.53 -20.29
CA ASN A 126 11.21 -2.04 -19.10
C ASN A 126 12.14 -1.30 -18.13
N ILE A 127 13.45 -1.56 -18.18
CA ILE A 127 14.45 -0.85 -17.39
C ILE A 127 14.71 0.51 -18.01
N GLU A 128 14.93 0.58 -19.33
CA GLU A 128 15.24 1.84 -20.02
C GLU A 128 14.08 2.83 -20.07
N ALA A 129 12.84 2.32 -20.09
CA ALA A 129 11.64 3.14 -20.03
C ALA A 129 11.29 3.60 -18.60
N SER A 130 12.02 3.14 -17.58
CA SER A 130 11.72 3.48 -16.19
C SER A 130 11.90 4.97 -15.91
N SER A 131 10.93 5.58 -15.24
CA SER A 131 10.97 6.97 -14.79
C SER A 131 11.31 7.13 -13.31
N ASP A 132 11.63 6.03 -12.62
CA ASP A 132 11.78 5.96 -11.16
C ASP A 132 13.06 6.63 -10.63
N GLY A 133 13.70 7.50 -11.41
CA GLY A 133 14.88 8.29 -11.01
C GLY A 133 16.22 7.57 -11.09
N ASP A 134 16.24 6.29 -11.47
CA ASP A 134 17.46 5.51 -11.63
C ASP A 134 18.20 5.88 -12.92
N ALA A 135 19.45 6.30 -12.80
CA ALA A 135 20.29 6.54 -13.97
C ALA A 135 20.72 5.23 -14.61
N LEU A 136 20.51 5.10 -15.92
CA LEU A 136 21.12 4.04 -16.72
C LEU A 136 22.64 4.28 -16.75
N SER A 137 23.43 3.28 -16.37
CA SER A 137 24.89 3.38 -16.28
C SER A 137 25.56 2.06 -16.64
N VAL A 138 26.77 2.14 -17.21
CA VAL A 138 27.64 0.98 -17.44
C VAL A 138 28.09 0.27 -16.17
N THR A 139 27.91 0.89 -15.00
CA THR A 139 28.23 0.32 -13.67
C THR A 139 27.03 -0.30 -12.96
N SER A 140 25.82 -0.21 -13.53
CA SER A 140 24.63 -0.85 -12.96
C SER A 140 24.50 -2.31 -13.41
N LEU A 141 23.57 -3.07 -12.81
CA LEU A 141 23.22 -4.41 -13.29
C LEU A 141 22.75 -4.39 -14.74
N TYR A 142 22.02 -3.35 -15.15
CA TYR A 142 21.65 -3.14 -16.54
C TYR A 142 22.89 -2.99 -17.44
N GLY A 143 23.85 -2.15 -17.03
CA GLY A 143 25.13 -2.03 -17.74
C GLY A 143 25.92 -3.33 -17.82
N LEU A 144 25.87 -4.17 -16.78
CA LEU A 144 26.47 -5.51 -16.81
C LEU A 144 25.80 -6.41 -17.86
N ILE A 145 24.46 -6.42 -17.91
CA ILE A 145 23.71 -7.19 -18.90
C ILE A 145 24.07 -6.73 -20.33
N GLN A 146 24.08 -5.42 -20.56
CA GLN A 146 24.40 -4.87 -21.89
C GLN A 146 25.84 -5.17 -22.35
N LYS A 147 26.81 -5.29 -21.43
CA LYS A 147 28.18 -5.73 -21.78
C LYS A 147 28.21 -7.10 -22.44
N PHE A 148 27.26 -7.98 -22.12
CA PHE A 148 27.18 -9.33 -22.70
C PHE A 148 26.30 -9.39 -23.94
N MET A 149 25.26 -8.56 -24.00
CA MET A 149 24.27 -8.62 -25.08
C MET A 149 24.61 -7.70 -26.25
N GLU A 150 24.92 -6.44 -25.96
CA GLU A 150 24.99 -5.36 -26.95
C GLU A 150 26.29 -4.55 -26.78
N ALA A 151 27.43 -5.23 -26.90
CA ALA A 151 28.74 -4.59 -26.83
C ALA A 151 29.47 -4.66 -28.19
N ALA A 152 30.10 -3.56 -28.56
CA ALA A 152 30.98 -3.47 -29.72
C ALA A 152 32.42 -3.22 -29.26
N ILE A 153 33.38 -3.87 -29.92
CA ILE A 153 34.80 -3.71 -29.62
C ILE A 153 35.49 -3.07 -30.83
N SER A 154 36.21 -1.98 -30.59
CA SER A 154 37.05 -1.31 -31.58
C SER A 154 38.36 -0.87 -30.94
N GLY A 155 39.47 -1.46 -31.37
CA GLY A 155 40.78 -1.24 -30.76
C GLY A 155 40.76 -1.59 -29.28
N THR A 156 41.08 -0.59 -28.43
CA THR A 156 41.07 -0.71 -26.96
C THR A 156 39.76 -0.25 -26.33
N THR A 157 38.73 0.06 -27.11
CA THR A 157 37.45 0.56 -26.58
C THR A 157 36.36 -0.50 -26.72
N VAL A 158 35.67 -0.77 -25.61
CA VAL A 158 34.42 -1.52 -25.58
C VAL A 158 33.29 -0.52 -25.43
N THR A 159 32.51 -0.33 -26.47
CA THR A 159 31.28 0.46 -26.44
C THR A 159 30.14 -0.44 -25.99
N ILE A 160 29.44 -0.04 -24.94
CA ILE A 160 28.27 -0.74 -24.43
C ILE A 160 27.06 0.03 -24.91
N ASN A 161 26.20 -0.63 -25.68
CA ASN A 161 25.00 -0.03 -26.23
C ASN A 161 23.79 -0.32 -25.33
N LYS A 162 22.75 0.47 -25.52
CA LYS A 162 21.40 0.25 -25.06
C LYS A 162 20.76 -0.95 -25.77
N ALA A 163 19.54 -1.32 -25.37
CA ALA A 163 18.86 -2.49 -25.90
C ALA A 163 18.51 -2.38 -27.39
N ASP A 164 18.57 -1.17 -27.97
CA ASP A 164 18.39 -0.93 -29.41
C ASP A 164 19.62 -1.28 -30.27
N GLY A 165 20.72 -1.70 -29.65
CA GLY A 165 21.97 -2.11 -30.30
C GLY A 165 22.77 -0.97 -30.96
N SER A 166 22.32 0.28 -30.85
CA SER A 166 22.93 1.41 -31.58
C SER A 166 23.15 2.68 -30.74
N THR A 167 22.33 2.91 -29.71
CA THR A 167 22.51 4.03 -28.78
C THR A 167 23.54 3.65 -27.72
N GLU A 168 24.55 4.47 -27.51
CA GLU A 168 25.57 4.21 -26.50
C GLU A 168 25.00 4.39 -25.07
N LEU A 169 25.23 3.38 -24.21
CA LEU A 169 25.06 3.48 -22.76
C LEU A 169 26.33 4.06 -22.09
N GLY A 170 27.49 3.71 -22.63
CA GLY A 170 28.80 4.26 -22.27
C GLY A 170 29.93 3.36 -22.79
N SER A 171 31.17 3.67 -22.42
CA SER A 171 32.33 2.92 -22.91
C SER A 171 33.28 2.50 -21.78
N GLN A 172 34.09 1.50 -22.10
CA GLN A 172 35.22 1.08 -21.28
C GLN A 172 36.49 1.02 -22.11
N THR A 173 37.59 1.40 -21.48
CA THR A 173 38.93 1.27 -22.06
C THR A 173 39.58 -0.01 -21.56
N VAL A 174 40.04 -0.84 -22.47
CA VAL A 174 40.79 -2.07 -22.23
C VAL A 174 42.27 -1.78 -22.40
N THR A 175 43.07 -2.05 -21.38
CA THR A 175 44.54 -2.03 -21.51
C THR A 175 45.02 -3.44 -21.80
N THR A 176 45.91 -3.58 -22.78
CA THR A 176 46.55 -4.86 -23.11
C THR A 176 48.07 -4.80 -22.89
N ASN A 177 48.68 -5.92 -22.54
CA ASN A 177 50.14 -6.05 -22.56
C ASN A 177 50.67 -6.25 -24.01
N ALA A 178 51.99 -6.33 -24.16
CA ALA A 178 52.65 -6.60 -25.44
C ALA A 178 52.26 -7.96 -26.06
N GLY A 179 51.74 -8.90 -25.26
CA GLY A 179 51.20 -10.17 -25.71
C GLY A 179 49.72 -10.11 -26.11
N GLY A 180 49.09 -8.94 -26.12
CA GLY A 180 47.68 -8.75 -26.45
C GLY A 180 46.70 -9.21 -25.36
N GLN A 181 47.18 -9.57 -24.18
CA GLN A 181 46.34 -9.98 -23.06
C GLN A 181 45.79 -8.76 -22.34
N VAL A 182 44.52 -8.80 -21.96
CA VAL A 182 43.89 -7.76 -21.14
C VAL A 182 44.55 -7.70 -19.76
N THR A 183 45.01 -6.53 -19.37
CA THR A 183 45.62 -6.25 -18.06
C THR A 183 44.74 -5.39 -17.16
N SER A 184 43.86 -4.56 -17.74
CA SER A 184 42.86 -3.80 -16.99
C SER A 184 41.69 -3.36 -17.88
N VAL A 185 40.57 -3.03 -17.23
CA VAL A 185 39.40 -2.40 -17.86
C VAL A 185 39.01 -1.20 -17.01
N THR A 186 38.86 -0.03 -17.62
CA THR A 186 38.52 1.23 -16.96
C THR A 186 37.22 1.77 -17.53
N VAL A 187 36.29 2.18 -16.67
CA VAL A 187 35.05 2.88 -17.07
C VAL A 187 35.38 4.32 -17.41
N ASN A 188 34.89 4.79 -18.57
CA ASN A 188 35.05 6.17 -19.02
C ASN A 188 33.85 7.04 -18.60
#